data_AF-A0AA38X3V7-F1
#
_entry.id   AF-A0AA38X3V7-F1
#
_cell.length_a   1.000
_cell.length_b   1.000
_cell.length_c   1.000
_cell.angle_alpha   90.00
_cell.angle_beta   90.00
_cell.angle_gamma   90.00
#
_symmetry.space_group_name_H-M   'P 1'
#
loop_
_entity.id
_entity.type
_entity.pdbx_description
1 polymer ?
#
loop_
_entity_poly.entity_id
_entity_poly.type
_entity_poly.pdbx_seq_one_letter_code
_entity_poly.pdbx_strand_id
1 'polypeptide(L)'
;MFDTICTLPLQSDVFAQVVHPSQPLFAVGLSSGHVHAYKLPSDADLIDDESASDSASPPKYGSLVNGSIIPSLRRASSTSLSESGLGSIDTIWSTRRHKGSCRCLAFSHDGELCYSAGTDGVVKAFTIETGKVVSKIAIPEVVRAGGEINGPTVLHVLSPQALLLGTDSGRLYLQDLRVDGKEICGTASQTWTPHGDEHINSLVPLPASESSTSGFPKQWASVGGTTLAITDLRKGTIATSEDQEIELTSVAMVQGLKKGGTSVGEKVLVGQSDGVVSLWERGVWGDLDERIVVDRSGLSVDCLAEVPFGFGGGKLKTNEKLVAAGLEDGRVRFMRIGRNGVLSDTDAKHDELDGVAAVGFDIEGRMITSGGQTVKVWTEAKGLPGGGRGGPVKHDLSSDEDDEPSEVEESSEDEDRPKQRRKKRKRNKGKDKSGGKALNFSL
;
A
#
# COMPACT_ATOMS: atom_id res chain seq x y z
N MET A 1 14.90 -5.14 2.61
CA MET A 1 14.25 -6.46 2.62
C MET A 1 13.23 -6.44 3.74
N PHE A 2 12.08 -7.10 3.56
CA PHE A 2 11.03 -7.17 4.58
C PHE A 2 11.07 -8.53 5.24
N ASP A 3 10.95 -8.54 6.57
CA ASP A 3 10.82 -9.76 7.35
C ASP A 3 9.36 -9.90 7.79
N THR A 4 8.78 -11.09 7.61
CA THR A 4 7.43 -11.38 8.09
C THR A 4 7.43 -11.47 9.62
N ILE A 5 6.66 -10.61 10.26
CA ILE A 5 6.43 -10.62 11.72
C ILE A 5 5.40 -11.68 12.07
N CYS A 6 4.32 -11.75 11.27
CA CYS A 6 3.17 -12.60 11.54
C CYS A 6 2.45 -12.97 10.25
N THR A 7 1.90 -14.19 10.20
CA THR A 7 0.94 -14.65 9.18
C THR A 7 -0.34 -15.08 9.88
N LEU A 8 -1.44 -14.45 9.52
CA LEU A 8 -2.76 -14.69 10.10
C LEU A 8 -3.64 -15.45 9.10
N PRO A 9 -4.08 -16.68 9.43
CA PRO A 9 -5.07 -17.36 8.63
C PRO A 9 -6.46 -16.73 8.82
N LEU A 10 -7.20 -16.63 7.73
CA LEU A 10 -8.59 -16.18 7.68
C LEU A 10 -9.51 -17.37 7.40
N GLN A 11 -10.77 -17.25 7.78
CA GLN A 11 -11.78 -18.29 7.58
C GLN A 11 -12.35 -18.34 6.14
N SER A 12 -12.09 -17.29 5.35
CA SER A 12 -12.55 -17.14 3.97
C SER A 12 -11.72 -16.07 3.29
N ASP A 13 -11.80 -15.99 1.96
CA ASP A 13 -10.99 -15.09 1.17
C ASP A 13 -11.22 -13.62 1.55
N VAL A 14 -10.14 -12.85 1.62
CA VAL A 14 -10.16 -11.41 1.89
C VAL A 14 -10.51 -10.62 0.64
N PHE A 15 -11.51 -9.75 0.75
CA PHE A 15 -11.91 -8.83 -0.31
C PHE A 15 -11.61 -7.37 0.00
N ALA A 16 -11.44 -7.01 1.27
CA ALA A 16 -11.11 -5.66 1.68
C ALA A 16 -10.14 -5.65 2.85
N GLN A 17 -9.21 -4.71 2.85
CA GLN A 17 -8.33 -4.37 3.96
C GLN A 17 -8.34 -2.87 4.16
N VAL A 18 -8.40 -2.42 5.41
CA VAL A 18 -8.20 -1.02 5.76
C VAL A 18 -7.35 -0.90 7.03
N VAL A 19 -6.40 0.03 7.03
CA VAL A 19 -5.50 0.28 8.16
C VAL A 19 -5.96 1.53 8.90
N HIS A 20 -5.92 1.49 10.23
CA HIS A 20 -6.40 2.59 11.06
C HIS A 20 -5.51 3.83 10.92
N PRO A 21 -6.07 5.05 10.85
CA PRO A 21 -5.30 6.25 10.54
C PRO A 21 -4.33 6.69 11.65
N SER A 22 -4.60 6.30 12.90
CA SER A 22 -3.88 6.83 14.08
C SER A 22 -3.52 5.79 15.15
N GLN A 23 -3.76 4.51 14.91
CA GLN A 23 -3.52 3.42 15.87
C GLN A 23 -2.96 2.19 15.14
N PRO A 24 -2.19 1.33 15.80
CA PRO A 24 -1.61 0.14 15.20
C PRO A 24 -2.65 -0.98 15.11
N LEU A 25 -3.70 -0.77 14.32
CA LEU A 25 -4.77 -1.75 14.11
C LEU A 25 -5.28 -1.69 12.68
N PHE A 26 -5.90 -2.77 12.23
CA PHE A 26 -6.48 -2.86 10.90
C PHE A 26 -7.73 -3.74 10.91
N ALA A 27 -8.54 -3.62 9.87
CA ALA A 27 -9.73 -4.43 9.66
C ALA A 27 -9.71 -5.08 8.28
N VAL A 28 -10.33 -6.26 8.18
CA VAL A 28 -10.50 -7.00 6.92
C VAL A 28 -11.94 -7.44 6.72
N GLY A 29 -12.38 -7.40 5.47
CA GLY A 29 -13.70 -7.84 5.02
C GLY A 29 -13.56 -9.09 4.17
N LEU A 30 -14.35 -10.11 4.46
CA LEU A 30 -14.23 -11.43 3.87
C LEU A 30 -15.35 -11.74 2.89
N SER A 31 -15.10 -12.69 1.99
CA SER A 31 -16.07 -13.25 1.03
C SER A 31 -17.29 -13.88 1.71
N SER A 32 -17.16 -14.37 2.95
CA SER A 32 -18.28 -14.88 3.77
C SER A 32 -19.16 -13.80 4.41
N GLY A 33 -18.83 -12.52 4.23
CA GLY A 33 -19.52 -11.39 4.85
C GLY A 33 -19.07 -11.07 6.26
N HIS A 34 -18.05 -11.76 6.76
CA HIS A 34 -17.41 -11.43 8.03
C HIS A 34 -16.53 -10.21 7.89
N VAL A 35 -16.46 -9.45 8.99
CA VAL A 35 -15.45 -8.42 9.18
C VAL A 35 -14.70 -8.78 10.45
N HIS A 36 -13.37 -8.70 10.38
CA HIS A 36 -12.48 -8.91 11.52
C HIS A 36 -11.71 -7.62 11.79
N ALA A 37 -11.41 -7.34 13.05
CA ALA A 37 -10.52 -6.27 13.45
C ALA A 37 -9.38 -6.82 14.32
N TYR A 38 -8.17 -6.34 14.06
CA TYR A 38 -6.94 -6.85 14.64
C TYR A 38 -6.11 -5.69 15.18
N LYS A 39 -5.61 -5.82 16.42
CA LYS A 39 -4.63 -4.90 17.01
C LYS A 39 -3.24 -5.49 16.87
N LEU A 40 -2.34 -4.72 16.27
CA LEU A 40 -0.92 -5.05 16.20
C LEU A 40 -0.23 -4.60 17.50
N PRO A 41 0.73 -5.38 18.02
CA PRO A 41 1.51 -4.98 19.19
C PRO A 41 2.20 -3.64 18.96
N SER A 42 2.13 -2.70 19.89
CA SER A 42 2.90 -1.45 19.82
C SER A 42 4.11 -1.50 20.75
N ASP A 43 5.15 -0.72 20.45
CA ASP A 43 6.30 -0.56 21.34
C ASP A 43 5.88 0.01 22.72
N ALA A 44 4.76 0.73 22.79
CA ALA A 44 4.19 1.23 24.05
C ALA A 44 3.60 0.10 24.92
N ASP A 45 2.96 -0.91 24.30
CA ASP A 45 2.41 -2.05 25.03
C ASP A 45 3.53 -2.87 25.73
N LEU A 46 4.77 -2.84 25.20
CA LEU A 46 5.92 -3.52 25.80
C LEU A 46 6.46 -2.82 27.05
N ILE A 47 6.27 -1.50 27.17
CA ILE A 47 6.77 -0.71 28.32
C ILE A 47 5.85 -0.88 29.53
N ASP A 48 4.54 -0.97 29.29
CA ASP A 48 3.56 -1.18 30.37
C ASP A 48 3.72 -2.56 31.02
N ASP A 49 4.05 -3.61 30.24
CA ASP A 49 4.27 -4.97 30.75
C ASP A 49 5.54 -5.09 31.63
N GLU A 50 6.60 -4.33 31.33
CA GLU A 50 7.79 -4.25 32.20
C GLU A 50 7.47 -3.57 33.53
N SER A 51 6.68 -2.48 33.52
CA SER A 51 6.35 -1.71 34.72
C SER A 51 5.40 -2.42 35.70
N ALA A 52 4.58 -3.36 35.21
CA ALA A 52 3.69 -4.18 36.03
C ALA A 52 4.43 -5.35 36.71
N SER A 53 5.62 -5.71 36.24
CA SER A 53 6.36 -6.89 36.71
C SER A 53 7.23 -6.66 37.95
N ASP A 54 7.47 -5.41 38.35
CA ASP A 54 8.42 -5.05 39.42
C ASP A 54 7.80 -4.96 40.83
N SER A 55 6.53 -5.36 41.01
CA SER A 55 5.82 -5.28 42.31
C SER A 55 5.26 -6.61 42.85
N ALA A 56 5.51 -7.74 42.18
CA ALA A 56 5.01 -9.04 42.64
C ALA A 56 6.05 -9.80 43.49
N SER A 57 5.78 -9.93 44.79
CA SER A 57 6.52 -10.82 45.69
C SER A 57 6.38 -12.29 45.23
N PRO A 58 7.42 -13.14 45.35
CA PRO A 58 7.36 -14.51 44.86
C PRO A 58 6.34 -15.36 45.64
N PRO A 59 5.52 -16.20 44.98
CA PRO A 59 4.58 -17.07 45.67
C PRO A 59 5.32 -18.20 46.40
N LYS A 60 4.90 -18.48 47.64
CA LYS A 60 5.39 -19.60 48.44
C LYS A 60 4.84 -20.92 47.87
N TYR A 61 5.74 -21.87 47.62
CA TYR A 61 5.42 -23.24 47.20
C TYR A 61 4.52 -23.96 48.22
N GLY A 62 3.43 -24.56 47.75
CA GLY A 62 2.55 -25.45 48.50
C GLY A 62 1.95 -26.53 47.60
N SER A 63 2.43 -27.76 47.81
CA SER A 63 1.88 -29.09 47.47
C SER A 63 0.79 -29.25 46.39
N LEU A 64 1.14 -30.07 45.39
CA LEU A 64 0.27 -30.78 44.42
C LEU A 64 -0.96 -31.43 45.07
N VAL A 65 -2.13 -31.42 44.39
CA VAL A 65 -2.93 -32.61 43.98
C VAL A 65 -3.93 -32.25 42.85
N ASN A 66 -4.03 -33.13 41.84
CA ASN A 66 -5.06 -33.30 40.79
C ASN A 66 -5.14 -32.35 39.56
N GLY A 67 -4.42 -32.75 38.50
CA GLY A 67 -5.05 -33.14 37.23
C GLY A 67 -5.66 -32.08 36.32
N SER A 68 -4.86 -31.19 35.75
CA SER A 68 -5.04 -30.67 34.39
C SER A 68 -3.73 -30.01 33.92
N ILE A 69 -3.15 -30.48 32.83
CA ILE A 69 -1.90 -29.94 32.28
C ILE A 69 -2.24 -28.67 31.49
N ILE A 70 -2.13 -27.52 32.14
CA ILE A 70 -2.05 -26.20 31.49
C ILE A 70 -0.56 -25.92 31.28
N PRO A 71 -0.06 -25.66 30.06
CA PRO A 71 1.34 -25.28 29.87
C PRO A 71 1.59 -23.94 30.58
N SER A 72 2.35 -23.99 31.66
CA SER A 72 2.76 -22.84 32.45
C SER A 72 3.58 -21.86 31.60
N LEU A 73 3.13 -20.60 31.62
CA LEU A 73 3.85 -19.37 31.29
C LEU A 73 5.39 -19.53 31.29
N ARG A 74 5.96 -19.68 30.09
CA ARG A 74 7.39 -19.42 29.88
C ARG A 74 7.58 -17.93 29.65
N ARG A 75 8.07 -17.26 30.69
CA ARG A 75 9.06 -16.17 30.66
C ARG A 75 9.51 -15.80 29.24
N ALA A 76 8.90 -14.76 28.66
CA ALA A 76 9.47 -14.08 27.51
C ALA A 76 10.54 -13.12 28.05
N SER A 77 11.80 -13.47 27.83
CA SER A 77 12.92 -12.57 28.05
C SER A 77 13.00 -11.58 26.88
N SER A 78 13.18 -10.32 27.24
CA SER A 78 13.50 -9.16 26.41
C SER A 78 14.68 -9.41 25.45
N THR A 79 14.42 -9.96 24.27
CA THR A 79 15.29 -9.91 23.09
C THR A 79 14.47 -10.32 21.87
N SER A 80 14.46 -9.44 20.86
CA SER A 80 14.02 -9.68 19.46
C SER A 80 12.61 -10.26 19.24
N LEU A 81 11.66 -9.37 18.93
CA LEU A 81 10.45 -9.68 18.14
C LEU A 81 10.77 -10.12 16.68
N SER A 82 11.94 -10.72 16.43
CA SER A 82 12.46 -10.95 15.08
C SER A 82 13.19 -12.28 14.85
N GLU A 83 12.96 -13.34 15.64
CA GLU A 83 13.57 -14.65 15.33
C GLU A 83 12.61 -15.86 15.32
N SER A 84 11.29 -15.67 15.52
CA SER A 84 10.36 -16.82 15.48
C SER A 84 9.00 -16.60 14.79
N GLY A 85 8.72 -15.44 14.20
CA GLY A 85 7.45 -15.23 13.47
C GLY A 85 6.17 -15.40 14.31
N LEU A 86 6.29 -15.32 15.64
CA LEU A 86 5.21 -15.54 16.62
C LEU A 86 4.93 -14.27 17.43
N GLY A 87 4.93 -13.10 16.79
CA GLY A 87 4.22 -11.96 17.36
C GLY A 87 2.72 -12.28 17.38
N SER A 88 2.10 -12.37 18.55
CA SER A 88 0.65 -12.55 18.65
C SER A 88 -0.04 -11.26 18.23
N ILE A 89 -0.86 -11.33 17.20
CA ILE A 89 -1.77 -10.25 16.83
C ILE A 89 -3.09 -10.52 17.54
N ASP A 90 -3.56 -9.52 18.29
CA ASP A 90 -4.79 -9.67 19.06
C ASP A 90 -5.99 -9.45 18.13
N THR A 91 -6.88 -10.43 18.07
CA THR A 91 -8.18 -10.24 17.44
C THR A 91 -9.05 -9.41 18.39
N ILE A 92 -9.38 -8.19 18.00
CA ILE A 92 -10.26 -7.31 18.79
C ILE A 92 -11.67 -7.90 18.77
N TRP A 93 -12.17 -8.23 17.58
CA TRP A 93 -13.43 -8.96 17.37
C TRP A 93 -13.51 -9.54 15.96
N SER A 94 -14.43 -10.48 15.78
CA SER A 94 -14.88 -10.99 14.48
C SER A 94 -16.40 -11.11 14.50
N THR A 95 -17.07 -10.69 13.42
CA THR A 95 -18.52 -10.78 13.31
C THR A 95 -18.96 -10.91 11.86
N ARG A 96 -19.95 -11.79 11.61
CA ARG A 96 -20.65 -11.82 10.32
C ARG A 96 -21.53 -10.58 10.16
N ARG A 97 -21.01 -9.55 9.50
CA ARG A 97 -21.71 -8.27 9.33
C ARG A 97 -22.68 -8.31 8.16
N HIS A 98 -22.32 -8.98 7.07
CA HIS A 98 -23.08 -8.97 5.81
C HIS A 98 -23.61 -10.36 5.46
N LYS A 99 -24.76 -10.40 4.77
CA LYS A 99 -25.35 -11.66 4.29
C LYS A 99 -24.58 -12.22 3.08
N GLY A 100 -24.04 -11.33 2.25
CA GLY A 100 -23.08 -11.62 1.19
C GLY A 100 -21.68 -11.14 1.55
N SER A 101 -20.77 -11.19 0.59
CA SER A 101 -19.38 -10.76 0.75
C SER A 101 -19.24 -9.31 1.21
N CYS A 102 -18.28 -9.05 2.08
CA CYS A 102 -17.90 -7.70 2.51
C CYS A 102 -16.76 -7.21 1.59
N ARG A 103 -17.10 -6.37 0.60
CA ARG A 103 -16.18 -5.96 -0.48
C ARG A 103 -15.43 -4.67 -0.21
N CYS A 104 -15.92 -3.81 0.68
CA CYS A 104 -15.28 -2.52 0.93
C CYS A 104 -15.24 -2.20 2.43
N LEU A 105 -14.17 -1.54 2.84
CA LEU A 105 -13.99 -1.00 4.19
C LEU A 105 -13.38 0.41 4.11
N ALA A 106 -13.77 1.29 5.03
CA ALA A 106 -13.17 2.62 5.16
C ALA A 106 -13.26 3.13 6.60
N PHE A 107 -12.20 3.70 7.14
CA PHE A 107 -12.24 4.37 8.45
C PHE A 107 -12.77 5.79 8.33
N SER A 108 -13.46 6.27 9.37
CA SER A 108 -13.67 7.69 9.59
C SER A 108 -12.34 8.42 9.83
N HIS A 109 -12.34 9.74 9.71
CA HIS A 109 -11.11 10.54 9.84
C HIS A 109 -10.50 10.49 11.26
N ASP A 110 -11.35 10.35 12.27
CA ASP A 110 -10.95 10.16 13.68
C ASP A 110 -10.57 8.71 14.00
N GLY A 111 -10.90 7.75 13.12
CA GLY A 111 -10.69 6.32 13.32
C GLY A 111 -11.70 5.64 14.26
N GLU A 112 -12.58 6.39 14.92
CA GLU A 112 -13.54 5.83 15.89
C GLU A 112 -14.58 4.91 15.23
N LEU A 113 -14.95 5.22 13.98
CA LEU A 113 -15.88 4.44 13.18
C LEU A 113 -15.18 3.79 11.99
N CYS A 114 -15.67 2.60 11.63
CA CYS A 114 -15.37 1.96 10.37
C CYS A 114 -16.68 1.69 9.62
N TYR A 115 -16.64 1.89 8.32
CA TYR A 115 -17.74 1.61 7.39
C TYR A 115 -17.42 0.33 6.64
N SER A 116 -18.38 -0.58 6.54
CA SER A 116 -18.30 -1.78 5.71
C SER A 116 -19.43 -1.83 4.70
N ALA A 117 -19.12 -2.16 3.45
CA ALA A 117 -20.11 -2.34 2.39
C ALA A 117 -20.05 -3.78 1.87
N GLY A 118 -21.22 -4.40 1.70
CA GLY A 118 -21.31 -5.75 1.19
C GLY A 118 -22.30 -5.91 0.04
N THR A 119 -22.27 -7.08 -0.58
CA THR A 119 -23.20 -7.48 -1.66
C THR A 119 -24.63 -7.73 -1.16
N ASP A 120 -24.87 -7.58 0.14
CA ASP A 120 -26.20 -7.51 0.73
C ASP A 120 -26.90 -6.14 0.54
N GLY A 121 -26.28 -5.22 -0.20
CA GLY A 121 -26.88 -3.94 -0.58
C GLY A 121 -26.90 -2.91 0.56
N VAL A 122 -26.04 -3.06 1.56
CA VAL A 122 -26.03 -2.19 2.75
C VAL A 122 -24.61 -1.78 3.10
N VAL A 123 -24.41 -0.50 3.39
CA VAL A 123 -23.24 0.01 4.11
C VAL A 123 -23.58 0.07 5.60
N LYS A 124 -22.68 -0.44 6.46
CA LYS A 124 -22.85 -0.45 7.91
C LYS A 124 -21.72 0.36 8.55
N ALA A 125 -22.07 1.32 9.39
CA ALA A 125 -21.11 2.04 10.23
C ALA A 125 -21.07 1.38 11.61
N PHE A 126 -19.87 1.15 12.15
CA PHE A 126 -19.68 0.52 13.46
C PHE A 126 -18.48 1.12 14.19
N THR A 127 -18.54 1.11 15.53
CA THR A 127 -17.41 1.52 16.37
C THR A 127 -16.29 0.50 16.27
N ILE A 128 -15.06 0.94 16.04
CA ILE A 128 -13.92 0.03 15.86
C ILE A 128 -13.60 -0.77 17.13
N GLU A 129 -13.74 -0.18 18.32
CA GLU A 129 -13.38 -0.83 19.58
C GLU A 129 -14.30 -2.01 19.91
N THR A 130 -15.61 -1.82 19.81
CA THR A 130 -16.60 -2.83 20.24
C THR A 130 -17.17 -3.65 19.09
N GLY A 131 -16.98 -3.20 17.84
CA GLY A 131 -17.61 -3.79 16.67
C GLY A 131 -19.13 -3.58 16.60
N LYS A 132 -19.72 -2.74 17.46
CA LYS A 132 -21.16 -2.48 17.47
C LYS A 132 -21.57 -1.59 16.30
N VAL A 133 -22.57 -2.03 15.54
CA VAL A 133 -23.15 -1.24 14.44
C VAL A 133 -23.96 -0.08 15.01
N VAL A 134 -23.63 1.13 14.56
CA VAL A 134 -24.29 2.38 14.98
C VAL A 134 -25.22 2.94 13.90
N SER A 135 -25.00 2.59 12.63
CA SER A 135 -25.85 3.07 11.54
C SER A 135 -25.78 2.15 10.31
N LYS A 136 -26.77 2.28 9.42
CA LYS A 136 -26.89 1.54 8.16
C LYS A 136 -27.39 2.47 7.05
N ILE A 137 -26.84 2.31 5.85
CA ILE A 137 -27.21 3.04 4.64
C ILE A 137 -27.54 1.99 3.58
N ALA A 138 -28.72 2.08 2.97
CA ALA A 138 -29.05 1.21 1.86
C ALA A 138 -28.30 1.67 0.60
N ILE A 139 -27.69 0.73 -0.12
CA ILE A 139 -27.14 0.99 -1.44
C ILE A 139 -28.32 1.05 -2.40
N PRO A 140 -28.52 2.14 -3.17
CA PRO A 140 -29.65 2.24 -4.07
C PRO A 140 -29.67 1.07 -5.06
N GLU A 141 -30.79 0.35 -5.09
CA GLU A 141 -31.00 -0.74 -6.04
C GLU A 141 -31.04 -0.16 -7.46
N VAL A 142 -30.10 -0.59 -8.28
CA VAL A 142 -30.21 -0.45 -9.73
C VAL A 142 -30.53 -1.83 -10.25
N VAL A 143 -31.80 -2.06 -10.52
CA VAL A 143 -32.23 -3.30 -11.18
C VAL A 143 -31.70 -3.25 -12.61
N ARG A 144 -30.55 -3.89 -12.86
CA ARG A 144 -30.17 -4.28 -14.22
C ARG A 144 -31.21 -5.29 -14.74
N ALA A 145 -31.39 -5.37 -16.05
CA ALA A 145 -32.23 -6.40 -16.66
C ALA A 145 -31.72 -7.78 -16.21
N GLY A 146 -32.42 -8.42 -15.26
CA GLY A 146 -31.96 -9.65 -14.61
C GLY A 146 -32.08 -9.68 -13.08
N GLY A 147 -32.36 -8.54 -12.41
CA GLY A 147 -32.60 -8.51 -10.97
C GLY A 147 -31.33 -8.61 -10.11
N GLU A 148 -30.15 -8.34 -10.69
CA GLU A 148 -28.89 -8.37 -9.95
C GLU A 148 -28.74 -7.18 -9.01
N ILE A 149 -28.30 -7.46 -7.77
CA ILE A 149 -27.99 -6.43 -6.77
C ILE A 149 -26.72 -5.70 -7.22
N ASN A 150 -26.79 -4.37 -7.24
CA ASN A 150 -25.64 -3.51 -7.54
C ASN A 150 -24.62 -3.57 -6.39
N GLY A 151 -23.55 -4.35 -6.56
CA GLY A 151 -22.54 -4.59 -5.55
C GLY A 151 -21.63 -3.37 -5.32
N PRO A 152 -21.15 -3.13 -4.09
CA PRO A 152 -20.17 -2.09 -3.82
C PRO A 152 -18.80 -2.50 -4.34
N THR A 153 -18.06 -1.55 -4.93
CA THR A 153 -16.70 -1.76 -5.46
C THR A 153 -15.66 -0.93 -4.72
N VAL A 154 -16.00 0.30 -4.34
CA VAL A 154 -15.10 1.21 -3.64
C VAL A 154 -15.86 1.97 -2.56
N LEU A 155 -15.22 2.16 -1.41
CA LEU A 155 -15.75 2.95 -0.30
C LEU A 155 -14.66 3.88 0.21
N HIS A 156 -14.93 5.17 0.28
CA HIS A 156 -13.92 6.15 0.72
C HIS A 156 -14.56 7.29 1.53
N VAL A 157 -14.06 7.54 2.74
CA VAL A 157 -14.47 8.70 3.54
C VAL A 157 -13.69 9.93 3.08
N LEU A 158 -14.33 10.85 2.35
CA LEU A 158 -13.69 12.03 1.74
C LEU A 158 -13.48 13.18 2.74
N SER A 159 -14.40 13.31 3.70
CA SER A 159 -14.30 14.23 4.83
C SER A 159 -15.06 13.60 6.01
N PRO A 160 -15.00 14.16 7.24
CA PRO A 160 -15.81 13.68 8.37
C PRO A 160 -17.32 13.60 8.08
N GLN A 161 -17.76 14.20 6.97
CA GLN A 161 -19.14 14.47 6.64
C GLN A 161 -19.53 13.91 5.27
N ALA A 162 -18.60 13.31 4.54
CA ALA A 162 -18.81 12.87 3.17
C ALA A 162 -18.21 11.48 2.96
N LEU A 163 -19.06 10.53 2.57
CA LEU A 163 -18.68 9.17 2.22
C LEU A 163 -18.98 8.94 0.73
N LEU A 164 -17.98 8.47 0.00
CA LEU A 164 -18.10 8.04 -1.40
C LEU A 164 -18.31 6.54 -1.47
N LEU A 165 -19.24 6.11 -2.32
CA LEU A 165 -19.55 4.71 -2.57
C LEU A 165 -19.63 4.45 -4.08
N GLY A 166 -18.68 3.70 -4.62
CA GLY A 166 -18.70 3.18 -5.99
C GLY A 166 -19.37 1.81 -6.09
N THR A 167 -19.90 1.47 -7.25
CA THR A 167 -20.64 0.22 -7.47
C THR A 167 -20.36 -0.43 -8.83
N ASP A 168 -20.76 -1.70 -8.98
CA ASP A 168 -20.61 -2.52 -10.20
C ASP A 168 -21.35 -1.94 -11.42
N SER A 169 -22.27 -1.01 -11.20
CA SER A 169 -23.00 -0.27 -12.25
C SER A 169 -22.33 1.03 -12.71
N GLY A 170 -21.11 1.31 -12.25
CA GLY A 170 -20.39 2.55 -12.56
C GLY A 170 -20.92 3.78 -11.83
N ARG A 171 -21.91 3.60 -10.95
CA ARG A 171 -22.43 4.70 -10.12
C ARG A 171 -21.51 4.98 -8.94
N LEU A 172 -21.23 6.26 -8.76
CA LEU A 172 -20.56 6.84 -7.60
C LEU A 172 -21.54 7.69 -6.80
N TYR A 173 -21.86 7.27 -5.60
CA TYR A 173 -22.75 7.97 -4.68
C TYR A 173 -21.95 8.81 -3.68
N LEU A 174 -22.42 10.03 -3.42
CA LEU A 174 -21.98 10.86 -2.29
C LEU A 174 -23.03 10.78 -1.18
N GLN A 175 -22.66 10.20 -0.05
CA GLN A 175 -23.48 10.19 1.15
C GLN A 175 -23.04 11.30 2.11
N ASP A 176 -23.99 12.15 2.51
CA ASP A 176 -23.77 13.10 3.61
C ASP A 176 -23.90 12.37 4.94
N LEU A 177 -22.88 12.48 5.78
CA LEU A 177 -22.82 11.89 7.12
C LEU A 177 -23.33 12.86 8.20
N ARG A 178 -23.57 14.14 7.87
CA ARG A 178 -24.19 15.12 8.76
C ARG A 178 -25.71 15.01 8.65
N VAL A 179 -26.37 14.37 9.61
CA VAL A 179 -27.80 14.64 9.79
C VAL A 179 -28.15 14.61 11.27
N ASP A 180 -28.53 15.79 11.78
CA ASP A 180 -29.39 16.06 12.93
C ASP A 180 -29.34 15.06 14.10
N GLY A 181 -28.12 14.66 14.45
CA GLY A 181 -27.80 14.02 15.72
C GLY A 181 -28.27 12.58 15.93
N LYS A 182 -28.62 11.78 14.90
CA LYS A 182 -28.79 10.32 15.15
C LYS A 182 -28.81 9.30 13.99
N GLU A 183 -29.00 9.64 12.72
CA GLU A 183 -29.08 8.60 11.67
C GLU A 183 -28.37 9.03 10.38
N ILE A 184 -27.62 8.11 9.77
CA ILE A 184 -27.06 8.36 8.44
C ILE A 184 -28.20 8.24 7.43
N CYS A 185 -28.46 9.30 6.66
CA CYS A 185 -29.48 9.27 5.62
C CYS A 185 -29.24 8.12 4.65
N GLY A 186 -30.29 7.37 4.31
CA GLY A 186 -30.22 6.29 3.31
C GLY A 186 -30.13 6.80 1.87
N THR A 187 -30.33 8.10 1.64
CA THR A 187 -30.37 8.69 0.30
C THR A 187 -29.08 9.43 0.02
N ALA A 188 -28.47 9.11 -1.13
CA ALA A 188 -27.29 9.81 -1.62
C ALA A 188 -27.63 11.28 -1.92
N SER A 189 -26.75 12.18 -1.47
CA SER A 189 -26.84 13.61 -1.75
C SER A 189 -26.54 13.95 -3.21
N GLN A 190 -25.63 13.19 -3.84
CA GLN A 190 -25.26 13.32 -5.25
C GLN A 190 -24.91 11.95 -5.84
N THR A 191 -24.98 11.83 -7.16
CA THR A 191 -24.64 10.61 -7.89
C THR A 191 -23.96 10.97 -9.21
N TRP A 192 -22.88 10.27 -9.53
CA TRP A 192 -22.14 10.43 -10.79
C TRP A 192 -21.89 9.09 -11.46
N THR A 193 -21.54 9.14 -12.75
CA THR A 193 -21.14 7.99 -13.58
C THR A 193 -19.81 8.30 -14.28
N PRO A 194 -18.70 8.37 -13.52
CA PRO A 194 -17.41 8.87 -14.04
C PRO A 194 -16.86 8.03 -15.21
N HIS A 195 -17.24 6.75 -15.29
CA HIS A 195 -16.79 5.80 -16.32
C HIS A 195 -17.98 5.22 -17.11
N GLY A 196 -19.11 5.94 -17.18
CA GLY A 196 -20.33 5.42 -17.82
C GLY A 196 -20.90 4.23 -17.04
N ASP A 197 -21.10 3.10 -17.73
CA ASP A 197 -21.63 1.85 -17.16
C ASP A 197 -20.53 0.90 -16.63
N GLU A 198 -19.25 1.27 -16.80
CA GLU A 198 -18.11 0.52 -16.29
C GLU A 198 -17.99 0.65 -14.78
N HIS A 199 -17.68 -0.46 -14.12
CA HIS A 199 -17.46 -0.51 -12.68
C HIS A 199 -16.27 0.38 -12.25
N ILE A 200 -16.35 0.90 -11.02
CA ILE A 200 -15.28 1.72 -10.43
C ILE A 200 -14.32 0.79 -9.71
N ASN A 201 -13.11 0.65 -10.22
CA ASN A 201 -12.10 -0.31 -9.72
C ASN A 201 -11.39 0.26 -8.49
N SER A 202 -11.00 1.53 -8.54
CA SER A 202 -10.28 2.19 -7.45
C SER A 202 -10.47 3.70 -7.47
N LEU A 203 -10.25 4.35 -6.34
CA LEU A 203 -10.40 5.80 -6.18
C LEU A 203 -9.40 6.33 -5.15
N VAL A 204 -8.79 7.47 -5.45
CA VAL A 204 -7.93 8.21 -4.52
C VAL A 204 -8.32 9.69 -4.47
N PRO A 205 -8.49 10.29 -3.28
CA PRO A 205 -8.70 11.72 -3.15
C PRO A 205 -7.50 12.52 -3.65
N LEU A 206 -7.79 13.64 -4.30
CA LEU A 206 -6.77 14.63 -4.64
C LEU A 206 -6.64 15.63 -3.49
N PRO A 207 -5.41 15.97 -3.08
CA PRO A 207 -5.17 16.87 -1.95
C PRO A 207 -5.91 18.20 -2.12
N ALA A 208 -6.40 18.73 -1.01
CA ALA A 208 -7.08 20.02 -1.02
C ALA A 208 -6.17 21.10 -1.63
N SER A 209 -6.75 21.97 -2.46
CA SER A 209 -6.02 23.13 -2.97
C SER A 209 -5.67 24.07 -1.83
N GLU A 210 -4.63 24.90 -2.01
CA GLU A 210 -4.25 25.94 -1.05
C GLU A 210 -5.41 26.93 -0.78
N SER A 211 -6.34 27.08 -1.72
CA SER A 211 -7.55 27.89 -1.59
C SER A 211 -8.68 27.23 -0.80
N SER A 212 -8.53 25.98 -0.36
CA SER A 212 -9.58 25.24 0.35
C SER A 212 -9.66 25.68 1.81
N THR A 213 -10.78 26.30 2.18
CA THR A 213 -11.05 26.72 3.58
C THR A 213 -11.26 25.57 4.56
N SER A 214 -11.56 24.36 4.07
CA SER A 214 -11.91 23.21 4.90
C SER A 214 -10.75 22.25 5.17
N GLY A 215 -9.63 22.38 4.46
CA GLY A 215 -8.52 21.41 4.51
C GLY A 215 -8.81 20.03 3.91
N PHE A 216 -10.08 19.65 3.75
CA PHE A 216 -10.47 18.37 3.16
C PHE A 216 -10.45 18.36 1.62
N PRO A 217 -10.12 17.21 1.00
CA PRO A 217 -10.28 16.96 -0.43
C PRO A 217 -11.69 17.29 -0.93
N LYS A 218 -11.77 17.87 -2.13
CA LYS A 218 -13.02 18.11 -2.86
C LYS A 218 -13.02 17.49 -4.26
N GLN A 219 -11.90 16.90 -4.63
CA GLN A 219 -11.68 16.25 -5.91
C GLN A 219 -11.05 14.89 -5.65
N TRP A 220 -11.26 13.95 -6.56
CA TRP A 220 -10.64 12.63 -6.53
C TRP A 220 -10.41 12.14 -7.95
N ALA A 221 -9.44 11.25 -8.09
CA ALA A 221 -9.23 10.45 -9.28
C ALA A 221 -9.87 9.08 -9.05
N SER A 222 -10.63 8.60 -10.02
CA SER A 222 -11.13 7.22 -10.07
C SER A 222 -10.68 6.55 -11.35
N VAL A 223 -10.61 5.23 -11.30
CA VAL A 223 -10.35 4.38 -12.47
C VAL A 223 -11.47 3.35 -12.59
N GLY A 224 -11.85 3.06 -13.83
CA GLY A 224 -12.91 2.11 -14.17
C GLY A 224 -12.84 1.74 -15.64
N GLY A 225 -12.99 0.46 -15.95
CA GLY A 225 -12.70 -0.09 -17.27
C GLY A 225 -11.29 0.33 -17.71
N THR A 226 -11.21 1.08 -18.81
CA THR A 226 -9.95 1.52 -19.42
C THR A 226 -9.64 3.01 -19.24
N THR A 227 -10.37 3.72 -18.36
CA THR A 227 -10.28 5.19 -18.25
C THR A 227 -10.02 5.67 -16.83
N LEU A 228 -9.30 6.78 -16.72
CA LEU A 228 -9.15 7.57 -15.49
C LEU A 228 -10.09 8.77 -15.57
N ALA A 229 -10.78 9.08 -14.48
CA ALA A 229 -11.69 10.22 -14.39
C ALA A 229 -11.40 11.06 -13.15
N ILE A 230 -11.45 12.37 -13.30
CA ILE A 230 -11.35 13.33 -12.20
C ILE A 230 -12.72 13.89 -11.92
N THR A 231 -13.20 13.68 -10.69
CA THR A 231 -14.52 14.16 -10.26
C THR A 231 -14.35 15.16 -9.14
N ASP A 232 -15.07 16.28 -9.26
CA ASP A 232 -15.19 17.33 -8.27
C ASP A 232 -16.54 17.24 -7.57
N LEU A 233 -16.53 17.39 -6.25
CA LEU A 233 -17.70 17.26 -5.38
C LEU A 233 -18.87 18.16 -5.78
N ARG A 234 -18.60 19.30 -6.45
CA ARG A 234 -19.65 20.24 -6.87
C ARG A 234 -19.91 20.20 -8.36
N LYS A 235 -18.86 19.98 -9.17
CA LYS A 235 -18.96 20.08 -10.63
C LYS A 235 -19.21 18.73 -11.31
N GLY A 236 -19.09 17.62 -10.58
CA GLY A 236 -19.10 16.28 -11.17
C GLY A 236 -17.80 15.97 -11.90
N THR A 237 -17.85 15.09 -12.89
CA THR A 237 -16.66 14.68 -13.65
C THR A 237 -16.14 15.85 -14.48
N ILE A 238 -14.96 16.35 -14.14
CA ILE A 238 -14.34 17.54 -14.75
C ILE A 238 -13.27 17.19 -15.79
N ALA A 239 -12.76 15.96 -15.77
CA ALA A 239 -11.83 15.44 -16.77
C ALA A 239 -11.92 13.93 -16.85
N THR A 240 -11.64 13.38 -18.03
CA THR A 240 -11.49 11.94 -18.29
C THR A 240 -10.29 11.77 -19.22
N SER A 241 -9.48 10.73 -18.99
CA SER A 241 -8.36 10.38 -19.85
C SER A 241 -8.82 9.83 -21.19
N GLU A 242 -7.90 9.71 -22.13
CA GLU A 242 -8.09 8.83 -23.29
C GLU A 242 -8.29 7.37 -22.84
N ASP A 243 -8.91 6.57 -23.72
CA ASP A 243 -9.04 5.12 -23.56
C ASP A 243 -7.65 4.47 -23.56
N GLN A 244 -7.31 3.75 -22.49
CA GLN A 244 -6.01 3.11 -22.35
C GLN A 244 -5.94 1.74 -23.04
N GLU A 245 -7.03 1.25 -23.63
CA GLU A 245 -7.16 -0.08 -24.28
C GLU A 245 -6.89 -1.27 -23.34
N ILE A 246 -6.60 -0.98 -22.08
CA ILE A 246 -6.31 -1.95 -21.04
C ILE A 246 -7.03 -1.57 -19.76
N GLU A 247 -7.42 -2.58 -19.00
CA GLU A 247 -8.09 -2.38 -17.72
C GLU A 247 -7.18 -1.68 -16.71
N LEU A 248 -7.72 -0.64 -16.08
CA LEU A 248 -7.09 0.14 -15.01
C LEU A 248 -7.61 -0.37 -13.66
N THR A 249 -6.73 -0.97 -12.87
CA THR A 249 -7.11 -1.83 -11.74
C THR A 249 -7.00 -1.12 -10.38
N SER A 250 -5.97 -0.30 -10.19
CA SER A 250 -5.67 0.34 -8.91
C SER A 250 -5.18 1.77 -9.09
N VAL A 251 -5.34 2.62 -8.07
CA VAL A 251 -4.88 4.02 -8.13
C VAL A 251 -4.25 4.48 -6.82
N ALA A 252 -3.16 5.25 -6.91
CA ALA A 252 -2.51 5.89 -5.76
C ALA A 252 -2.06 7.32 -6.09
N MET A 253 -2.08 8.21 -5.10
CA MET A 253 -1.63 9.59 -5.22
C MET A 253 -0.26 9.74 -4.55
N VAL A 254 0.71 10.29 -5.28
CA VAL A 254 2.06 10.56 -4.77
C VAL A 254 2.35 12.05 -4.84
N GLN A 255 2.78 12.62 -3.71
CA GLN A 255 3.06 14.05 -3.55
C GLN A 255 4.52 14.30 -3.18
N GLY A 256 4.96 15.56 -3.25
CA GLY A 256 6.29 15.97 -2.79
C GLY A 256 7.43 15.53 -3.73
N LEU A 257 7.11 15.23 -4.98
CA LEU A 257 8.12 14.97 -6.00
C LEU A 257 8.82 16.27 -6.42
N LYS A 258 9.96 16.14 -7.09
CA LYS A 258 10.72 17.30 -7.56
C LYS A 258 9.91 18.09 -8.59
N LYS A 259 9.58 19.35 -8.25
CA LYS A 259 8.96 20.30 -9.19
C LYS A 259 9.97 20.74 -10.25
N GLY A 260 9.51 20.93 -11.49
CA GLY A 260 10.32 21.45 -12.57
C GLY A 260 9.74 21.18 -13.96
N GLY A 261 10.00 22.09 -14.90
CA GLY A 261 9.37 22.02 -16.22
C GLY A 261 7.85 22.16 -16.10
N THR A 262 7.12 21.17 -16.60
CA THR A 262 5.66 21.05 -16.47
C THR A 262 5.20 20.30 -15.22
N SER A 263 6.10 19.67 -14.47
CA SER A 263 5.73 18.90 -13.28
C SER A 263 5.50 19.81 -12.07
N VAL A 264 4.32 19.69 -11.48
CA VAL A 264 3.89 20.31 -10.22
C VAL A 264 4.33 19.49 -8.99
N GLY A 265 4.97 18.33 -9.20
CA GLY A 265 5.51 17.47 -8.15
C GLY A 265 4.47 16.54 -7.52
N GLU A 266 3.37 16.32 -8.23
CA GLU A 266 2.23 15.53 -7.77
C GLU A 266 1.73 14.65 -8.91
N LYS A 267 1.68 13.33 -8.67
CA LYS A 267 1.33 12.36 -9.68
C LYS A 267 0.28 11.38 -9.18
N VAL A 268 -0.63 11.02 -10.07
CA VAL A 268 -1.53 9.88 -9.90
C VAL A 268 -0.92 8.69 -10.60
N LEU A 269 -0.73 7.60 -9.87
CA LEU A 269 -0.27 6.31 -10.37
C LEU A 269 -1.48 5.41 -10.57
N VAL A 270 -1.52 4.70 -11.69
CA VAL A 270 -2.58 3.75 -12.02
C VAL A 270 -1.97 2.41 -12.38
N GLY A 271 -2.35 1.36 -11.65
CA GLY A 271 -2.03 -0.01 -12.01
C GLY A 271 -2.87 -0.50 -13.18
N GLN A 272 -2.30 -1.37 -14.00
CA GLN A 272 -2.93 -1.96 -15.18
C GLN A 272 -2.89 -3.48 -15.09
N SER A 273 -3.74 -4.15 -15.86
CA SER A 273 -3.82 -5.62 -15.89
C SER A 273 -2.67 -6.32 -16.62
N ASP A 274 -1.72 -5.59 -17.22
CA ASP A 274 -0.53 -6.13 -17.93
C ASP A 274 0.81 -5.90 -17.19
N GLY A 275 0.76 -5.56 -15.90
CA GLY A 275 1.99 -5.36 -15.11
C GLY A 275 2.64 -3.99 -15.29
N VAL A 276 1.94 -3.05 -15.93
CA VAL A 276 2.37 -1.65 -16.07
C VAL A 276 1.70 -0.78 -15.00
N VAL A 277 2.47 0.19 -14.51
CA VAL A 277 1.95 1.32 -13.73
C VAL A 277 2.14 2.59 -14.54
N SER A 278 1.03 3.23 -14.86
CA SER A 278 0.94 4.44 -15.68
C SER A 278 0.81 5.67 -14.77
N LEU A 279 1.48 6.77 -15.12
CA LEU A 279 1.59 7.98 -14.31
C LEU A 279 0.93 9.17 -15.03
N TRP A 280 0.08 9.89 -14.32
CA TRP A 280 -0.51 11.17 -14.75
C TRP A 280 0.01 12.30 -13.87
N GLU A 281 0.36 13.43 -14.48
CA GLU A 281 0.70 14.65 -13.75
C GLU A 281 -0.56 15.36 -13.29
N ARG A 282 -0.59 15.83 -12.04
CA ARG A 282 -1.76 16.57 -11.54
C ARG A 282 -2.03 17.81 -12.40
N GLY A 283 -3.23 17.86 -12.96
CA GLY A 283 -3.69 18.94 -13.85
C GLY A 283 -3.53 18.65 -15.34
N VAL A 284 -2.89 17.52 -15.70
CA VAL A 284 -2.76 17.02 -17.07
C VAL A 284 -3.35 15.61 -17.10
N TRP A 285 -4.64 15.54 -17.44
CA TRP A 285 -5.43 14.30 -17.30
C TRP A 285 -5.76 13.60 -18.62
N GLY A 286 -5.72 14.34 -19.74
CA GLY A 286 -6.01 13.79 -21.06
C GLY A 286 -4.93 12.81 -21.51
N ASP A 287 -3.67 13.24 -21.36
CA ASP A 287 -2.50 12.48 -21.81
C ASP A 287 -1.78 11.83 -20.64
N LEU A 288 -1.26 10.63 -20.90
CA LEU A 288 -0.35 9.93 -20.02
C LEU A 288 1.02 10.62 -19.99
N ASP A 289 1.62 10.72 -18.80
CA ASP A 289 2.97 11.29 -18.65
C ASP A 289 4.05 10.21 -18.82
N GLU A 290 4.02 9.13 -18.02
CA GLU A 290 5.03 8.07 -18.07
C GLU A 290 4.45 6.68 -17.74
N ARG A 291 5.19 5.62 -18.11
CA ARG A 291 4.90 4.22 -17.77
C ARG A 291 6.08 3.57 -17.07
N ILE A 292 5.80 2.79 -16.03
CA ILE A 292 6.76 1.95 -15.32
C ILE A 292 6.32 0.50 -15.51
N VAL A 293 7.13 -0.30 -16.22
CA VAL A 293 6.90 -1.74 -16.34
C VAL A 293 7.31 -2.40 -15.03
N VAL A 294 6.33 -2.67 -14.16
CA VAL A 294 6.55 -3.31 -12.86
C VAL A 294 6.84 -4.78 -13.07
N ASP A 295 6.08 -5.44 -13.96
CA ASP A 295 6.24 -6.84 -14.32
C ASP A 295 6.22 -7.05 -15.84
N ARG A 296 7.11 -7.92 -16.33
CA ARG A 296 7.24 -8.21 -17.77
C ARG A 296 6.50 -9.48 -18.20
N SER A 297 6.00 -10.27 -17.25
CA SER A 297 5.18 -11.44 -17.56
C SER A 297 3.73 -11.07 -17.89
N GLY A 298 3.33 -9.81 -17.70
CA GLY A 298 1.97 -9.36 -17.98
C GLY A 298 1.00 -9.60 -16.83
N LEU A 299 1.48 -9.71 -15.58
CA LEU A 299 0.63 -9.94 -14.41
C LEU A 299 -0.04 -8.65 -13.94
N SER A 300 -1.30 -8.72 -13.54
CA SER A 300 -2.06 -7.56 -13.08
C SER A 300 -1.44 -6.88 -11.84
N VAL A 301 -1.54 -5.55 -11.78
CA VAL A 301 -1.18 -4.72 -10.61
C VAL A 301 -2.44 -4.37 -9.82
N ASP A 302 -2.83 -5.25 -8.90
CA ASP A 302 -4.15 -5.18 -8.25
C ASP A 302 -4.25 -4.13 -7.14
N CYS A 303 -3.12 -3.76 -6.52
CA CYS A 303 -3.13 -2.74 -5.46
C CYS A 303 -1.83 -1.92 -5.41
N LEU A 304 -1.97 -0.67 -4.97
CA LEU A 304 -0.88 0.30 -4.83
C LEU A 304 -0.94 0.99 -3.47
N ALA A 305 0.21 1.18 -2.82
CA ALA A 305 0.31 2.00 -1.61
C ALA A 305 1.62 2.78 -1.57
N GLU A 306 1.57 4.08 -1.24
CA GLU A 306 2.77 4.86 -0.92
C GLU A 306 3.43 4.28 0.33
N VAL A 307 4.72 3.98 0.23
CA VAL A 307 5.51 3.50 1.36
C VAL A 307 5.89 4.70 2.24
N PRO A 308 5.64 4.64 3.56
CA PRO A 308 5.97 5.73 4.47
C PRO A 308 7.44 6.19 4.40
N PHE A 309 7.65 7.46 4.72
CA PHE A 309 8.98 8.06 4.76
C PHE A 309 9.88 7.33 5.78
N GLY A 310 11.17 7.21 5.46
CA GLY A 310 12.16 6.54 6.30
C GLY A 310 12.44 5.09 5.89
N PHE A 311 11.55 4.47 5.11
CA PHE A 311 11.76 3.13 4.59
C PHE A 311 12.94 3.04 3.62
N GLY A 312 13.79 2.02 3.76
CA GLY A 312 14.93 1.77 2.86
C GLY A 312 16.21 2.51 3.23
N GLY A 313 16.36 2.95 4.48
CA GLY A 313 17.64 3.40 5.05
C GLY A 313 18.33 4.55 4.33
N GLY A 314 17.57 5.54 3.82
CA GLY A 314 18.15 6.71 3.15
C GLY A 314 18.64 6.47 1.71
N LYS A 315 18.25 5.35 1.07
CA LYS A 315 18.51 5.09 -0.35
C LYS A 315 17.77 6.05 -1.30
N LEU A 316 16.69 6.69 -0.82
CA LEU A 316 15.90 7.65 -1.59
C LEU A 316 16.47 9.06 -1.48
N LYS A 317 16.48 9.79 -2.59
CA LYS A 317 16.78 11.24 -2.56
C LYS A 317 15.62 12.01 -1.94
N THR A 318 15.89 13.25 -1.51
CA THR A 318 14.95 14.14 -0.79
C THR A 318 13.56 14.31 -1.43
N ASN A 319 13.42 14.08 -2.75
CA ASN A 319 12.17 14.23 -3.50
C ASN A 319 11.78 12.96 -4.28
N GLU A 320 12.32 11.80 -3.88
CA GLU A 320 11.95 10.50 -4.44
C GLU A 320 10.99 9.83 -3.48
N LYS A 321 9.99 9.14 -4.02
CA LYS A 321 8.99 8.40 -3.25
C LYS A 321 9.06 6.93 -3.61
N LEU A 322 8.59 6.08 -2.70
CA LEU A 322 8.52 4.66 -2.91
C LEU A 322 7.06 4.23 -2.86
N VAL A 323 6.67 3.34 -3.77
CA VAL A 323 5.32 2.80 -3.85
C VAL A 323 5.42 1.29 -3.93
N ALA A 324 4.63 0.60 -3.12
CA ALA A 324 4.44 -0.84 -3.18
C ALA A 324 3.33 -1.18 -4.18
N ALA A 325 3.54 -2.21 -4.99
CA ALA A 325 2.61 -2.75 -5.95
C ALA A 325 2.37 -4.23 -5.65
N GLY A 326 1.14 -4.59 -5.31
CA GLY A 326 0.72 -5.99 -5.18
C GLY A 326 0.33 -6.54 -6.54
N LEU A 327 0.81 -7.75 -6.85
CA LEU A 327 0.56 -8.43 -8.12
C LEU A 327 -0.37 -9.64 -7.95
N GLU A 328 -1.00 -10.04 -9.05
CA GLU A 328 -1.89 -11.21 -9.15
C GLU A 328 -1.23 -12.52 -8.69
N ASP A 329 0.09 -12.64 -8.82
CA ASP A 329 0.82 -13.84 -8.41
C ASP A 329 1.28 -13.82 -6.95
N GLY A 330 0.81 -12.87 -6.14
CA GLY A 330 1.15 -12.79 -4.72
C GLY A 330 2.48 -12.08 -4.43
N ARG A 331 3.20 -11.57 -5.44
CA ARG A 331 4.38 -10.71 -5.20
C ARG A 331 3.96 -9.29 -4.82
N VAL A 332 4.75 -8.67 -3.95
CA VAL A 332 4.74 -7.23 -3.72
C VAL A 332 6.07 -6.67 -4.22
N ARG A 333 6.00 -5.85 -5.26
CA ARG A 333 7.15 -5.15 -5.83
C ARG A 333 7.19 -3.70 -5.37
N PHE A 334 8.39 -3.14 -5.34
CA PHE A 334 8.58 -1.75 -4.95
C PHE A 334 9.11 -0.95 -6.13
N MET A 335 8.56 0.24 -6.33
CA MET A 335 8.99 1.14 -7.39
C MET A 335 9.25 2.52 -6.82
N ARG A 336 10.36 3.10 -7.27
CA ARG A 336 10.70 4.48 -6.98
C ARG A 336 10.02 5.40 -7.98
N ILE A 337 9.37 6.44 -7.47
CA ILE A 337 8.73 7.50 -8.26
C ILE A 337 9.60 8.77 -8.23
N GLY A 338 9.72 9.42 -9.39
CA GLY A 338 10.50 10.63 -9.64
C GLY A 338 11.72 10.36 -10.51
N ARG A 339 12.52 9.33 -10.20
CA ARG A 339 13.53 8.77 -11.12
C ARG A 339 13.03 7.56 -11.90
N ASN A 340 11.89 7.02 -11.48
CA ASN A 340 11.18 5.91 -12.09
C ASN A 340 12.02 4.65 -12.26
N GLY A 341 11.82 3.69 -11.38
CA GLY A 341 12.47 2.39 -11.50
C GLY A 341 12.03 1.41 -10.43
N VAL A 342 11.95 0.14 -10.82
CA VAL A 342 11.60 -0.97 -9.93
C VAL A 342 12.82 -1.36 -9.09
N LEU A 343 12.61 -1.64 -7.82
CA LEU A 343 13.61 -2.09 -6.85
C LEU A 343 13.50 -3.61 -6.64
N SER A 344 14.03 -4.37 -7.59
CA SER A 344 13.93 -5.83 -7.60
C SER A 344 14.63 -6.53 -6.41
N ASP A 345 15.52 -5.84 -5.69
CA ASP A 345 16.20 -6.34 -4.49
C ASP A 345 15.32 -6.26 -3.22
N THR A 346 14.13 -5.69 -3.33
CA THR A 346 13.23 -5.45 -2.19
C THR A 346 11.89 -6.17 -2.30
N ASP A 347 11.69 -6.99 -3.33
CA ASP A 347 10.48 -7.76 -3.55
C ASP A 347 10.12 -8.61 -2.31
N ALA A 348 8.83 -8.61 -1.97
CA ALA A 348 8.24 -9.49 -0.97
C ALA A 348 7.26 -10.46 -1.64
N LYS A 349 6.99 -11.60 -1.00
CA LYS A 349 6.07 -12.63 -1.53
C LYS A 349 5.00 -12.92 -0.48
N HIS A 350 3.79 -12.43 -0.72
CA HIS A 350 2.62 -12.68 0.11
C HIS A 350 2.23 -14.15 0.05
N ASP A 351 2.00 -14.70 -1.14
CA ASP A 351 1.62 -16.11 -1.31
C ASP A 351 2.14 -16.66 -2.66
N GLU A 352 2.18 -17.99 -2.81
CA GLU A 352 2.59 -18.66 -4.04
C GLU A 352 1.44 -18.87 -5.03
N LEU A 353 0.21 -18.98 -4.51
CA LEU A 353 -1.00 -19.27 -5.26
C LEU A 353 -1.93 -18.06 -5.33
N ASP A 354 -2.08 -17.34 -4.23
CA ASP A 354 -3.04 -16.24 -4.12
C ASP A 354 -2.40 -14.88 -4.43
N GLY A 355 -3.14 -14.05 -5.17
CA GLY A 355 -2.78 -12.67 -5.48
C GLY A 355 -2.84 -11.72 -4.29
N VAL A 356 -2.17 -10.58 -4.40
CA VAL A 356 -2.18 -9.54 -3.35
C VAL A 356 -3.40 -8.64 -3.53
N ALA A 357 -4.47 -8.92 -2.78
CA ALA A 357 -5.71 -8.15 -2.81
C ALA A 357 -5.53 -6.72 -2.24
N ALA A 358 -4.68 -6.55 -1.23
CA ALA A 358 -4.38 -5.23 -0.69
C ALA A 358 -2.99 -5.14 -0.04
N VAL A 359 -2.40 -3.96 -0.13
CA VAL A 359 -1.20 -3.55 0.60
C VAL A 359 -1.49 -2.25 1.34
N GLY A 360 -1.04 -2.14 2.58
CA GLY A 360 -1.16 -0.94 3.41
C GLY A 360 -0.03 -0.85 4.42
N PHE A 361 0.09 0.31 5.06
CA PHE A 361 1.08 0.55 6.09
C PHE A 361 0.39 1.13 7.32
N ASP A 362 0.76 0.64 8.50
CA ASP A 362 0.28 1.21 9.76
C ASP A 362 1.09 2.44 10.19
N ILE A 363 0.69 3.04 11.32
CA ILE A 363 1.34 4.22 11.87
C ILE A 363 2.79 4.00 12.32
N GLU A 364 3.19 2.74 12.53
CA GLU A 364 4.57 2.35 12.89
C GLU A 364 5.41 2.02 11.63
N GLY A 365 4.83 2.11 10.44
CA GLY A 365 5.50 1.84 9.17
C GLY A 365 5.60 0.35 8.83
N ARG A 366 4.88 -0.52 9.54
CA ARG A 366 4.78 -1.94 9.21
C ARG A 366 3.88 -2.13 8.00
N MET A 367 4.34 -2.94 7.06
CA MET A 367 3.54 -3.29 5.90
C MET A 367 2.54 -4.37 6.29
N ILE A 368 1.31 -4.27 5.77
CA ILE A 368 0.25 -5.25 5.95
C ILE A 368 -0.22 -5.64 4.55
N THR A 369 -0.09 -6.92 4.21
CA THR A 369 -0.56 -7.46 2.93
C THR A 369 -1.63 -8.50 3.16
N SER A 370 -2.64 -8.53 2.31
CA SER A 370 -3.69 -9.54 2.35
C SER A 370 -3.97 -10.09 0.96
N GLY A 371 -4.32 -11.37 0.91
CA GLY A 371 -4.52 -12.14 -0.30
C GLY A 371 -5.03 -13.53 0.07
N GLY A 372 -5.96 -14.06 -0.74
CA GLY A 372 -6.63 -15.33 -0.45
C GLY A 372 -7.14 -15.38 0.99
N GLN A 373 -6.75 -16.43 1.72
CA GLN A 373 -7.15 -16.63 3.12
C GLN A 373 -6.07 -16.24 4.12
N THR A 374 -5.17 -15.31 3.77
CA THR A 374 -4.10 -14.90 4.68
C THR A 374 -3.92 -13.39 4.75
N VAL A 375 -3.44 -12.94 5.92
CA VAL A 375 -2.88 -11.59 6.11
C VAL A 375 -1.47 -11.75 6.64
N LYS A 376 -0.52 -11.01 6.06
CA LYS A 376 0.87 -10.98 6.51
C LYS A 376 1.26 -9.58 6.95
N VAL A 377 1.94 -9.51 8.08
CA VAL A 377 2.48 -8.27 8.64
C VAL A 377 3.99 -8.32 8.55
N TRP A 378 4.60 -7.24 8.09
CA TRP A 378 6.02 -7.19 7.75
C TRP A 378 6.69 -5.99 8.41
N THR A 379 7.94 -6.17 8.83
CA THR A 379 8.84 -5.10 9.27
C THR A 379 9.98 -4.94 8.28
N GLU A 380 10.59 -3.76 8.23
CA GLU A 380 11.90 -3.62 7.60
C GLU A 380 12.92 -4.51 8.32
N ALA A 381 13.66 -5.32 7.55
CA ALA A 381 14.74 -6.13 8.08
C ALA A 381 15.81 -5.20 8.67
N LYS A 382 15.99 -5.25 10.00
CA LYS A 382 17.10 -4.56 10.67
C LYS A 382 18.37 -5.31 10.28
N GLY A 383 19.08 -4.82 9.27
CA GLY A 383 20.36 -5.38 8.87
C GLY A 383 21.26 -5.56 10.10
N LEU A 384 21.83 -6.74 10.27
CA LEU A 384 22.78 -7.04 11.35
C LEU A 384 23.84 -5.92 11.44
N PRO A 385 24.04 -5.26 12.60
CA PRO A 385 25.15 -4.35 12.78
C PRO A 385 26.43 -5.19 12.84
N GLY A 386 27.23 -5.13 11.78
CA GLY A 386 28.57 -5.74 11.76
C GLY A 386 28.60 -7.15 11.16
N GLY A 387 28.76 -7.19 9.84
CA GLY A 387 29.05 -8.41 9.10
C GLY A 387 29.71 -8.09 7.77
N GLY A 388 30.62 -7.10 7.79
CA GLY A 388 31.52 -6.90 6.66
C GLY A 388 32.24 -8.22 6.42
N ARG A 389 31.96 -8.86 5.28
CA ARG A 389 32.85 -9.86 4.69
C ARG A 389 34.14 -9.14 4.35
N GLY A 390 34.97 -8.92 5.36
CA GLY A 390 36.38 -8.64 5.19
C GLY A 390 36.95 -9.83 4.45
N GLY A 391 37.28 -9.62 3.18
CA GLY A 391 38.14 -10.55 2.46
C GLY A 391 39.41 -10.78 3.29
N PRO A 392 40.02 -11.97 3.25
CA PRO A 392 41.17 -12.27 4.07
C PRO A 392 42.29 -11.30 3.71
N VAL A 393 42.54 -10.34 4.61
CA VAL A 393 43.75 -9.53 4.59
C VAL A 393 44.86 -10.49 4.99
N LYS A 394 45.63 -10.94 3.99
CA LYS A 394 46.87 -11.69 4.22
C LYS A 394 47.79 -10.78 5.02
N HIS A 395 48.01 -11.15 6.28
CA HIS A 395 49.11 -10.64 7.07
C HIS A 395 50.42 -11.15 6.47
N ASP A 396 51.24 -10.22 5.96
CA ASP A 396 52.66 -10.45 5.72
C ASP A 396 53.33 -10.72 7.06
N LEU A 397 53.86 -11.93 7.23
CA LEU A 397 54.87 -12.25 8.23
C LEU A 397 56.02 -12.91 7.49
N SER A 398 57.08 -12.12 7.36
CA SER A 398 58.40 -12.50 6.90
C SER A 398 59.07 -13.47 7.87
N SER A 399 59.64 -14.56 7.34
CA SER A 399 60.83 -15.21 7.91
C SER A 399 61.55 -16.02 6.84
N ASP A 400 62.82 -15.69 6.67
CA ASP A 400 63.84 -16.29 5.80
C ASP A 400 64.03 -17.80 6.00
N GLU A 401 64.43 -18.52 4.95
CA GLU A 401 65.78 -19.12 4.82
C GLU A 401 65.91 -19.95 3.52
N ASP A 402 67.15 -20.01 3.05
CA ASP A 402 67.69 -20.39 1.75
C ASP A 402 67.57 -21.88 1.33
N ASP A 403 67.57 -22.16 0.02
CA ASP A 403 68.59 -23.00 -0.66
C ASP A 403 68.24 -23.33 -2.14
N GLU A 404 69.03 -22.72 -3.04
CA GLU A 404 69.72 -23.22 -4.25
C GLU A 404 69.02 -23.93 -5.46
N PRO A 405 69.63 -23.87 -6.68
CA PRO A 405 68.92 -23.82 -7.96
C PRO A 405 69.11 -25.05 -8.88
N SER A 406 68.35 -25.11 -9.98
CA SER A 406 68.82 -25.77 -11.21
C SER A 406 68.10 -25.25 -12.46
N GLU A 407 68.91 -24.87 -13.43
CA GLU A 407 68.62 -24.33 -14.76
C GLU A 407 67.90 -25.33 -15.70
N VAL A 408 67.12 -24.81 -16.65
CA VAL A 408 67.29 -25.07 -18.10
C VAL A 408 66.50 -24.05 -18.95
N GLU A 409 67.27 -23.42 -19.84
CA GLU A 409 67.02 -22.75 -21.14
C GLU A 409 65.83 -23.37 -21.96
N GLU A 410 65.14 -22.75 -22.93
CA GLU A 410 65.48 -21.69 -23.89
C GLU A 410 64.21 -21.28 -24.70
N SER A 411 64.30 -20.11 -25.38
CA SER A 411 63.66 -19.72 -26.66
C SER A 411 62.37 -18.84 -26.70
N SER A 412 62.64 -17.51 -26.82
CA SER A 412 62.21 -16.50 -27.84
C SER A 412 60.94 -16.75 -28.69
N GLU A 413 60.08 -15.77 -29.05
CA GLU A 413 60.31 -14.47 -29.72
C GLU A 413 59.09 -13.50 -29.58
N ASP A 414 59.39 -12.19 -29.41
CA ASP A 414 58.84 -10.97 -30.07
C ASP A 414 57.31 -10.76 -30.33
N GLU A 415 56.71 -9.56 -30.29
CA GLU A 415 57.21 -8.18 -30.37
C GLU A 415 56.16 -7.16 -29.82
N ASP A 416 56.66 -5.99 -29.44
CA ASP A 416 55.98 -4.78 -28.93
C ASP A 416 54.87 -4.16 -29.81
N ARG A 417 53.87 -3.50 -29.17
CA ARG A 417 53.53 -2.07 -29.42
C ARG A 417 52.41 -1.49 -28.53
N PRO A 418 52.39 -0.15 -28.32
CA PRO A 418 51.83 0.48 -27.13
C PRO A 418 50.45 1.18 -27.29
N LYS A 419 49.88 1.51 -26.12
CA LYS A 419 48.62 2.23 -25.82
C LYS A 419 48.43 3.54 -26.60
N GLN A 420 47.22 3.76 -27.14
CA GLN A 420 46.73 5.10 -27.55
C GLN A 420 45.44 5.53 -26.85
N ARG A 421 45.46 6.80 -26.44
CA ARG A 421 44.47 7.56 -25.67
C ARG A 421 43.22 7.90 -26.50
N ARG A 422 42.03 7.69 -25.91
CA ARG A 422 40.72 8.10 -26.46
C ARG A 422 40.60 9.63 -26.56
N LYS A 423 40.37 10.15 -27.77
CA LYS A 423 40.00 11.55 -28.04
C LYS A 423 38.50 11.77 -27.81
N LYS A 424 38.16 12.78 -27.00
CA LYS A 424 36.81 13.35 -26.82
C LYS A 424 36.27 13.91 -28.14
N ARG A 425 35.06 13.50 -28.54
CA ARG A 425 34.29 14.13 -29.62
C ARG A 425 33.29 15.14 -29.04
N LYS A 426 33.46 16.40 -29.45
CA LYS A 426 32.57 17.54 -29.26
C LYS A 426 31.39 17.38 -30.23
N ARG A 427 30.12 17.46 -29.77
CA ARG A 427 28.95 17.52 -30.66
C ARG A 427 28.17 18.81 -30.43
N ASN A 428 27.79 19.42 -31.55
CA ASN A 428 27.37 20.80 -31.73
C ASN A 428 25.97 21.13 -31.18
N LYS A 429 25.84 22.42 -30.82
CA LYS A 429 24.61 23.21 -30.69
C LYS A 429 23.69 23.06 -31.90
N GLY A 430 22.41 22.76 -31.66
CA GLY A 430 21.30 22.93 -32.59
C GLY A 430 20.25 23.84 -31.96
N LYS A 431 19.72 24.78 -32.77
CA LYS A 431 18.89 25.94 -32.40
C LYS A 431 17.45 25.61 -32.02
N ASP A 432 16.90 26.55 -31.25
CA ASP A 432 15.52 26.72 -30.80
C ASP A 432 14.45 26.62 -31.90
N LYS A 433 13.29 26.07 -31.53
CA LYS A 433 11.98 26.46 -32.08
C LYS A 433 10.99 26.66 -30.94
N SER A 434 10.42 27.86 -30.93
CA SER A 434 9.41 28.41 -30.04
C SER A 434 8.00 27.90 -30.34
N GLY A 435 7.16 27.82 -29.30
CA GLY A 435 5.75 28.21 -29.42
C GLY A 435 4.72 27.21 -28.90
N GLY A 436 4.44 27.24 -27.58
CA GLY A 436 3.20 26.75 -27.00
C GLY A 436 2.73 27.74 -25.93
N LYS A 437 1.68 28.51 -26.23
CA LYS A 437 1.08 29.49 -25.30
C LYS A 437 0.15 28.76 -24.33
N ALA A 438 0.44 28.82 -23.04
CA ALA A 438 -0.52 28.53 -21.99
C ALA A 438 -1.51 29.70 -21.87
N LEU A 439 -2.81 29.42 -21.98
CA LEU A 439 -3.87 30.39 -21.74
C LEU A 439 -4.12 30.48 -20.22
N ASN A 440 -3.80 31.64 -19.65
CA ASN A 440 -4.24 32.05 -18.33
C ASN A 440 -5.71 32.51 -18.42
N PHE A 441 -6.59 31.93 -17.62
CA PHE A 441 -7.85 32.57 -17.26
C PHE A 441 -7.80 32.99 -15.80
N SER A 442 -7.98 34.29 -15.56
CA SER A 442 -8.29 34.86 -14.26
C SER A 442 -9.76 35.31 -14.23
N LEU A 443 -10.30 35.27 -13.01
CA LEU A 443 -11.63 35.64 -12.50
C LEU A 443 -12.70 34.54 -12.60
#